data_AF-A0A350DPL5-F1
#
_entry.id   AF-A0A350DPL5-F1
#
_cell.length_a   1.000
_cell.length_b   1.000
_cell.length_c   1.000
_cell.angle_alpha   90.00
_cell.angle_beta   90.00
_cell.angle_gamma   90.00
#
_symmetry.space_group_name_H-M   'P 1'
#
loop_
_entity.id
_entity.type
_entity.pdbx_description
1 polymer ?
#
loop_
_entity_poly.entity_id
_entity_poly.type
_entity_poly.pdbx_seq_one_letter_code
_entity_poly.pdbx_strand_id
1 'polypeptide(L)'
;MSWHLFAVFFASTFFISATPGPNMLLAFQYGLNYGVKRTLWTLAGLSLGLFILLLSTLLGLDVISRQSPWLLTVIKTVGAIYLIY
;
A
#
# COMPACT_ATOMS: atom_id res chain seq x y z
N MET A 1 15.47 -18.42 6.41
CA MET A 1 15.37 -17.06 5.84
C MET A 1 16.77 -16.55 5.49
N SER A 2 17.01 -16.16 4.25
CA SER A 2 18.25 -15.47 3.88
C SER A 2 18.23 -14.05 4.43
N TRP A 3 19.12 -13.73 5.38
CA TRP A 3 19.25 -12.40 6.00
C TRP A 3 19.33 -11.25 4.99
N HIS A 4 19.92 -11.51 3.83
CA HIS A 4 19.97 -10.58 2.70
C HIS A 4 18.58 -10.12 2.21
N LEU A 5 17.63 -11.04 2.03
CA LEU A 5 16.27 -10.68 1.56
C LEU A 5 15.54 -9.82 2.58
N PHE A 6 15.72 -10.12 3.87
CA PHE A 6 15.13 -9.30 4.93
C PHE A 6 15.74 -7.90 4.96
N ALA A 7 17.07 -7.78 4.84
CA ALA A 7 17.75 -6.49 4.79
C ALA A 7 17.27 -5.63 3.59
N VAL A 8 17.16 -6.23 2.40
CA VAL A 8 16.66 -5.54 1.19
C VAL A 8 15.21 -5.10 1.37
N PHE A 9 14.34 -5.98 1.87
CA PHE A 9 12.94 -5.66 2.15
C PHE A 9 12.79 -4.53 3.17
N PHE A 10 13.58 -4.57 4.24
CA PHE A 10 13.58 -3.55 5.27
C PHE A 10 14.00 -2.19 4.70
N ALA A 11 15.12 -2.14 3.98
CA ALA A 11 15.61 -0.90 3.38
C ALA A 11 14.59 -0.33 2.38
N SER A 12 14.07 -1.15 1.47
CA SER A 12 13.08 -0.70 0.48
C SER A 12 11.80 -0.17 1.14
N THR A 13 11.27 -0.90 2.13
CA THR A 13 10.04 -0.50 2.81
C THR A 13 10.23 0.79 3.59
N PHE A 14 11.39 0.98 4.22
CA PHE A 14 11.72 2.21 4.95
C PHE A 14 11.72 3.43 4.02
N PHE A 15 12.43 3.38 2.90
CA PHE A 15 12.48 4.50 1.95
C PHE A 15 11.12 4.81 1.31
N ILE A 16 10.37 3.77 0.93
CA ILE A 16 9.03 3.94 0.34
C ILE A 16 8.08 4.56 1.37
N SER A 17 8.10 4.09 2.62
CA SER A 17 7.18 4.56 3.66
C SER A 17 7.54 5.93 4.23
N ALA A 18 8.81 6.35 4.13
CA ALA A 18 9.26 7.65 4.60
C ALA A 18 8.71 8.81 3.76
N THR A 19 8.31 8.55 2.52
CA THR A 19 7.75 9.58 1.64
C THR A 19 6.25 9.75 1.94
N PRO A 20 5.81 10.92 2.45
CA PRO A 20 4.41 11.12 2.80
C PRO A 20 3.56 11.08 1.54
N GLY A 21 2.75 10.03 1.40
CA GLY A 21 1.87 9.85 0.25
C GLY A 21 0.67 10.81 0.24
N PRO A 22 -0.12 10.82 -0.85
CA PRO A 22 -1.29 11.69 -1.00
C PRO A 22 -2.29 11.56 0.15
N ASN A 23 -2.49 10.34 0.68
CA ASN A 23 -3.40 10.08 1.80
C ASN A 23 -2.92 10.74 3.10
N MET A 24 -1.61 10.71 3.37
CA MET A 24 -1.01 11.35 4.55
C MET A 24 -1.09 12.88 4.42
N LEU A 25 -0.83 13.42 3.23
CA LEU A 25 -0.96 14.85 2.95
C LEU A 25 -2.41 15.33 3.10
N LEU A 26 -3.38 14.56 2.60
CA LEU A 26 -4.80 14.87 2.75
C LEU A 26 -5.22 14.87 4.22
N ALA A 27 -4.82 13.86 5.00
CA ALA A 27 -5.10 13.81 6.43
C ALA A 27 -4.46 14.99 7.18
N PHE A 28 -3.22 15.37 6.82
CA PHE A 28 -2.52 16.51 7.40
C PHE A 28 -3.22 17.84 7.09
N GLN A 29 -3.59 18.07 5.83
CA GLN A 29 -4.33 19.26 5.41
C GLN A 29 -5.70 19.35 6.08
N TYR A 30 -6.42 18.24 6.19
CA TYR A 30 -7.72 18.22 6.88
C TYR A 30 -7.56 18.47 8.38
N GLY A 31 -6.51 17.91 9.00
CA GLY A 31 -6.16 18.13 10.40
C GLY A 31 -5.94 19.61 10.71
N LEU A 32 -5.19 20.31 9.85
CA LEU A 32 -4.90 21.74 9.99
C LEU A 32 -6.13 22.63 9.72
N ASN A 33 -6.92 22.32 8.69
CA ASN A 33 -8.03 23.20 8.27
C ASN A 33 -9.34 22.98 9.04
N TYR A 34 -9.64 21.74 9.45
CA TYR A 34 -10.94 21.37 10.04
C TYR A 34 -10.85 20.82 11.45
N GLY A 35 -9.63 20.71 12.00
CA GLY A 35 -9.37 20.19 13.34
C GLY A 35 -9.45 18.66 13.44
N VAL A 36 -8.94 18.13 14.56
CA VAL A 36 -8.77 16.67 14.77
C VAL A 36 -10.09 15.91 14.71
N LYS A 37 -11.14 16.40 15.38
CA LYS A 37 -12.44 15.69 15.48
C LYS A 37 -13.09 15.39 14.12
N ARG A 38 -13.02 16.33 13.16
CA ARG A 38 -13.58 16.14 11.82
C ARG A 38 -12.67 15.25 10.96
N THR A 39 -11.37 15.41 11.12
CA THR A 39 -10.36 14.61 10.41
C THR A 39 -10.43 13.13 10.76
N LEU A 40 -10.84 12.76 11.99
CA LEU A 40 -11.04 11.36 12.38
C LEU A 40 -12.06 10.64 11.50
N TRP A 41 -13.13 11.30 11.06
CA TRP A 41 -14.11 10.71 10.14
C TRP A 41 -13.50 10.47 8.75
N THR A 42 -12.70 11.42 8.26
CA THR A 42 -11.94 11.25 7.01
C THR A 42 -10.96 10.08 7.11
N LEU A 43 -10.23 9.98 8.22
CA LEU A 43 -9.30 8.88 8.48
C LEU A 43 -10.01 7.53 8.58
N ALA A 44 -11.18 7.47 9.20
CA ALA A 44 -12.00 6.26 9.26
C ALA A 44 -12.43 5.81 7.85
N GLY A 45 -12.88 6.74 7.01
CA GLY A 45 -13.22 6.47 5.61
C GLY A 45 -12.01 5.99 4.79
N LEU A 46 -10.86 6.65 4.95
CA LEU A 46 -9.61 6.23 4.31
C LEU A 46 -9.20 4.82 4.75
N SER A 47 -9.28 4.54 6.05
CA SER A 47 -8.91 3.23 6.62
C SER A 47 -9.82 2.12 6.11
N LEU A 48 -11.14 2.36 6.06
CA LEU A 48 -12.10 1.41 5.51
C LEU A 48 -11.88 1.16 4.01
N GLY A 49 -11.65 2.22 3.24
CA GLY A 49 -11.35 2.10 1.81
C GLY A 49 -10.08 1.29 1.56
N LEU A 50 -9.01 1.56 2.31
CA LEU A 50 -7.76 0.80 2.26
C LEU A 50 -7.97 -0.65 2.67
N PHE A 51 -8.77 -0.91 3.70
CA PHE A 51 -9.08 -2.26 4.15
C PHE A 51 -9.81 -3.08 3.07
N ILE A 52 -10.84 -2.50 2.46
CA ILE A 52 -11.59 -3.16 1.38
C ILE A 52 -10.70 -3.42 0.17
N LEU A 53 -9.88 -2.43 -0.21
CA LEU A 53 -8.91 -2.57 -1.30
C LEU A 53 -7.95 -3.73 -1.02
N LEU A 54 -7.31 -3.73 0.16
CA LEU A 54 -6.35 -4.76 0.57
C LEU A 54 -6.97 -6.16 0.58
N LEU A 55 -8.16 -6.31 1.17
CA LEU A 55 -8.90 -7.57 1.16
C LEU A 55 -9.17 -8.05 -0.26
N SER A 56 -9.64 -7.17 -1.14
CA SER A 56 -9.95 -7.51 -2.53
C SER A 56 -8.70 -7.98 -3.27
N THR A 57 -7.56 -7.29 -3.08
CA THR A 57 -6.28 -7.73 -3.65
C THR A 57 -5.79 -9.06 -3.07
N LEU A 58 -5.91 -9.30 -1.76
CA LEU A 58 -5.47 -10.55 -1.15
C LEU A 58 -6.27 -11.75 -1.69
N LEU A 59 -7.60 -11.61 -1.75
CA LEU A 59 -8.48 -12.65 -2.28
C LEU A 59 -8.23 -12.87 -3.78
N GLY A 60 -8.11 -11.79 -4.57
CA GLY A 60 -7.85 -11.88 -6.00
C GLY A 60 -6.49 -12.51 -6.33
N LEU A 61 -5.44 -12.13 -5.61
CA LEU A 61 -4.09 -12.65 -5.83
C LEU A 61 -3.95 -14.11 -5.40
N ASP A 62 -4.67 -14.58 -4.38
CA ASP A 62 -4.69 -16.01 -4.01
C ASP A 62 -5.29 -16.86 -5.15
N VAL A 63 -6.42 -16.42 -5.73
CA VAL A 63 -7.04 -17.10 -6.87
C VAL A 63 -6.11 -17.12 -8.08
N ILE A 64 -5.51 -15.98 -8.42
CA ILE A 64 -4.57 -15.87 -9.55
C ILE A 64 -3.34 -16.76 -9.31
N SER A 65 -2.80 -16.78 -8.10
CA SER A 65 -1.62 -17.58 -7.77
C SER A 65 -1.86 -19.08 -7.95
N ARG A 66 -3.09 -19.56 -7.74
CA ARG A 66 -3.44 -21.00 -7.90
C ARG A 66 -3.80 -21.37 -9.33
N GLN A 67 -4.53 -20.51 -10.03
CA GLN A 67 -5.03 -20.81 -11.38
C GLN A 67 -4.08 -20.39 -12.50
N SER A 68 -3.33 -19.30 -12.33
CA SER A 68 -2.42 -18.77 -13.35
C SER A 68 -1.16 -18.12 -12.74
N PRO A 69 -0.15 -18.94 -12.40
CA PRO A 69 1.09 -18.44 -11.80
C PRO A 69 1.87 -17.45 -12.70
N TRP A 70 1.78 -17.61 -14.03
CA TRP A 70 2.44 -16.70 -14.97
C TRP A 70 1.88 -15.28 -14.89
N LEU A 71 0.56 -15.14 -14.69
CA LEU A 71 -0.10 -13.84 -14.59
C LEU A 71 0.35 -13.10 -13.32
N LEU A 72 0.54 -13.82 -12.21
CA LEU A 72 1.11 -13.26 -10.99
C LEU A 72 2.53 -12.70 -11.24
N THR A 73 3.35 -13.39 -12.03
CA THR A 73 4.70 -12.90 -12.41
C THR A 73 4.62 -11.63 -13.24
N VAL A 74 3.68 -11.53 -14.18
CA VAL A 74 3.46 -10.31 -14.97
C VAL A 74 3.05 -9.16 -14.06
N ILE A 75 2.06 -9.37 -13.18
CA ILE A 75 1.61 -8.34 -12.22
C ILE A 75 2.77 -7.86 -11.34
N LYS A 76 3.57 -8.77 -10.80
CA LYS A 76 4.76 -8.43 -9.99
C LYS A 76 5.78 -7.61 -10.79
N THR A 77 6.03 -7.99 -12.05
CA THR A 77 7.02 -7.32 -12.90
C THR A 77 6.56 -5.91 -13.27
N VAL A 78 5.30 -5.76 -13.68
CA VAL A 78 4.70 -4.45 -13.97
C VAL A 78 4.68 -3.56 -12.72
N GLY A 79 4.31 -4.11 -11.56
CA GLY A 79 4.36 -3.39 -10.29
C GLY A 79 5.77 -2.95 -9.89
N ALA A 80 6.78 -3.78 -10.14
CA ALA A 80 8.17 -3.40 -9.90
C ALA A 80 8.63 -2.26 -10.82
N ILE A 81 8.27 -2.31 -12.11
CA ILE A 81 8.54 -1.21 -13.06
C ILE A 81 7.83 0.08 -12.61
N TYR A 82 6.58 -0.02 -12.17
CA TYR A 82 5.82 1.12 -11.68
C TYR A 82 6.49 1.77 -10.46
N LEU A 83 7.04 0.99 -9.52
CA LEU A 83 7.71 1.54 -8.34
C LEU A 83 9.08 2.19 -8.63
N ILE A 84 9.68 1.90 -9.80
CA ILE A 84 10.90 2.59 -10.24
C ILE A 84 10.58 4.02 -10.70
N TYR A 85 9.38 4.24 -11.22
CA TYR A 85 8.87 5.55 -11.64
C TYR A 85 8.31 6.33 -10.44
#